data_AF-A0A3B9DDN8-F1
#
_entry.id   AF-A0A3B9DDN8-F1
#
_cell.length_a   1.000
_cell.length_b   1.000
_cell.length_c   1.000
_cell.angle_alpha   90.00
_cell.angle_beta   90.00
_cell.angle_gamma   90.00
#
_symmetry.space_group_name_H-M   'P 1'
#
loop_
_entity.id
_entity.type
_entity.pdbx_description
1 polymer ?
#
loop_
_entity_poly.entity_id
_entity_poly.type
_entity_poly.pdbx_seq_one_letter_code
_entity_poly.pdbx_strand_id
1 'polypeptide(L)'
;LGRDDGVTVWGNLGKFQYAVGAFDGVEGGPNQDDNVLLSARFAYNFLNMESNPGYYTSSTYYGSLGDIFTLGLSMQSQSDGTGTATEAGDFDAIILDALFEKVLGNNDVLTIEGELKSMDADLTAAALADPTCFCLFDGDSSFFTAAYLINTTDSFGRWQPYLRYTNTEPDSGLDSDLTEIGLNYIIDSHNLRLNINWSSGDASLSGKRGPDIDGLSIGFQIQL
;
A
#
# COMPACT_ATOMS: atom_id res chain seq x y z
N LEU A 1 11.11 -7.45 11.63
CA LEU A 1 9.78 -8.07 11.46
C LEU A 1 9.75 -8.67 10.06
N GLY A 2 9.59 -9.99 9.99
CA GLY A 2 9.52 -10.76 8.76
C GLY A 2 8.10 -11.26 8.53
N ARG A 3 7.95 -12.13 7.51
CA ARG A 3 6.69 -12.80 7.19
C ARG A 3 6.05 -13.42 8.43
N ASP A 4 4.74 -13.27 8.50
CA ASP A 4 3.85 -13.92 9.46
C ASP A 4 3.43 -15.31 8.95
N ASP A 5 3.01 -16.18 9.86
CA ASP A 5 2.48 -17.50 9.55
C ASP A 5 0.95 -17.48 9.57
N GLY A 6 0.32 -18.23 8.67
CA GLY A 6 -1.13 -18.21 8.53
C GLY A 6 -1.66 -18.91 7.29
N VAL A 7 -2.98 -18.76 7.07
CA VAL A 7 -3.70 -19.38 5.96
C VAL A 7 -4.56 -18.33 5.26
N THR A 8 -4.48 -18.29 3.93
CA THR A 8 -5.31 -17.43 3.08
C THR A 8 -6.11 -18.25 2.09
N VAL A 9 -7.41 -17.98 2.02
CA VAL A 9 -8.30 -18.44 0.95
C VAL A 9 -8.58 -17.27 0.02
N TRP A 10 -8.37 -17.47 -1.27
CA TRP A 10 -8.54 -16.42 -2.28
C TRP A 10 -9.11 -16.97 -3.57
N GLY A 11 -9.70 -16.10 -4.37
CA GLY A 11 -10.23 -16.46 -5.67
C GLY A 11 -10.96 -15.32 -6.35
N ASN A 12 -11.66 -15.65 -7.43
CA ASN A 12 -12.50 -14.72 -8.16
C ASN A 12 -13.86 -15.36 -8.50
N LEU A 13 -14.86 -14.50 -8.64
CA LEU A 13 -16.22 -14.82 -9.11
C LEU A 13 -16.58 -13.79 -10.19
N GLY A 14 -16.23 -14.10 -11.44
CA GLY A 14 -16.36 -13.14 -12.54
C GLY A 14 -15.42 -11.95 -12.34
N LYS A 15 -15.99 -10.75 -12.16
CA LYS A 15 -15.24 -9.50 -11.93
C LYS A 15 -14.93 -9.20 -10.46
N PHE A 16 -15.47 -10.01 -9.56
CA PHE A 16 -15.24 -9.89 -8.13
C PHE A 16 -14.03 -10.73 -7.73
N GLN A 17 -13.11 -10.16 -6.94
CA GLN A 17 -11.96 -10.83 -6.33
C GLN A 17 -12.09 -10.80 -4.83
N TYR A 18 -11.64 -11.87 -4.17
CA TYR A 18 -11.58 -11.92 -2.71
C TYR A 18 -10.30 -12.62 -2.26
N ALA A 19 -9.79 -12.18 -1.12
CA ALA A 19 -8.76 -12.86 -0.35
C ALA A 19 -9.11 -12.68 1.13
N VAL A 20 -9.17 -13.77 1.89
CA VAL A 20 -9.50 -13.77 3.32
C VAL A 20 -8.52 -14.70 4.01
N GLY A 21 -7.92 -14.25 5.10
CA GLY A 21 -6.92 -15.01 5.84
C GLY A 21 -6.98 -14.80 7.34
N ALA A 22 -6.39 -15.76 8.03
CA ALA A 22 -6.12 -15.73 9.45
C ALA A 22 -4.62 -16.03 9.66
N PHE A 23 -4.00 -15.26 10.55
CA PHE A 23 -2.55 -15.26 10.77
C PHE A 23 -2.26 -15.17 12.27
N ASP A 24 -1.05 -15.55 12.67
CA ASP A 24 -0.63 -15.47 14.07
C ASP A 24 -0.54 -14.00 14.53
N GLY A 25 -0.08 -13.09 13.67
CA GLY A 25 -0.01 -11.66 13.96
C GLY A 25 1.10 -11.32 14.95
N VAL A 26 0.88 -10.35 15.84
CA VAL A 26 1.83 -10.07 16.93
C VAL A 26 1.78 -11.18 17.98
N GLU A 27 2.92 -11.67 18.45
CA GLU A 27 3.02 -12.69 19.50
C GLU A 27 3.75 -12.11 20.73
N GLY A 28 3.22 -12.36 21.93
CA GLY A 28 3.70 -11.76 23.15
C GLY A 28 3.49 -10.24 23.16
N GLY A 29 4.26 -9.50 23.98
CA GLY A 29 4.02 -8.06 24.14
C GLY A 29 2.55 -7.80 24.53
N PRO A 30 1.77 -7.05 23.74
CA PRO A 30 0.34 -6.89 24.00
C PRO A 30 -0.46 -8.20 23.87
N ASN A 31 -0.15 -9.07 22.90
CA ASN A 31 -0.91 -10.29 22.63
C ASN A 31 -0.40 -11.48 23.46
N GLN A 32 -0.74 -11.51 24.75
CA GLN A 32 -0.35 -12.58 25.67
C GLN A 32 -1.17 -13.88 25.50
N ASP A 33 -2.34 -13.78 24.88
CA ASP A 33 -3.32 -14.88 24.74
C ASP A 33 -3.33 -15.50 23.33
N ASP A 34 -2.34 -15.16 22.48
CA ASP A 34 -2.20 -15.65 21.11
C ASP A 34 -3.45 -15.41 20.23
N ASN A 35 -4.07 -14.24 20.37
CA ASN A 35 -5.18 -13.81 19.52
C ASN A 35 -4.74 -13.73 18.07
N VAL A 36 -5.54 -14.29 17.17
CA VAL A 36 -5.23 -14.32 15.73
C VAL A 36 -5.51 -12.98 15.07
N LEU A 37 -4.72 -12.65 14.06
CA LEU A 37 -5.00 -11.55 13.13
C LEU A 37 -5.90 -12.05 12.00
N LEU A 38 -7.00 -11.33 11.76
CA LEU A 38 -7.88 -11.54 10.62
C LEU A 38 -7.60 -10.48 9.56
N SER A 39 -7.56 -10.89 8.29
CA SER A 39 -7.43 -9.96 7.17
C SER A 39 -8.31 -10.38 6.00
N ALA A 40 -8.93 -9.40 5.35
CA ALA A 40 -9.72 -9.61 4.16
C ALA A 40 -9.48 -8.49 3.15
N ARG A 41 -9.57 -8.82 1.87
CA ARG A 41 -9.71 -7.85 0.78
C ARG A 41 -10.74 -8.35 -0.21
N PHE A 42 -11.63 -7.44 -0.62
CA PHE A 42 -12.63 -7.64 -1.64
C PHE A 42 -12.46 -6.57 -2.71
N ALA A 43 -12.53 -6.94 -3.98
CA ALA A 43 -12.42 -5.97 -5.06
C ALA A 43 -13.34 -6.28 -6.23
N TYR A 44 -13.77 -5.24 -6.91
CA TYR A 44 -14.57 -5.36 -8.13
C TYR A 44 -13.90 -4.65 -9.30
N ASN A 45 -13.73 -5.39 -10.39
CA ASN A 45 -13.11 -4.92 -11.63
C ASN A 45 -14.21 -4.48 -12.60
N PHE A 46 -14.47 -3.18 -12.70
CA PHE A 46 -15.50 -2.62 -13.56
C PHE A 46 -15.18 -2.73 -15.05
N LEU A 47 -13.89 -2.68 -15.41
CA LEU A 47 -13.40 -2.85 -16.78
C LEU A 47 -12.72 -4.21 -16.93
N ASN A 48 -11.52 -4.31 -17.50
CA ASN A 48 -10.80 -5.58 -17.58
C ASN A 48 -10.38 -6.08 -16.20
N MET A 49 -10.24 -7.40 -16.10
CA MET A 49 -9.90 -8.07 -14.84
C MET A 49 -8.40 -7.94 -14.60
N GLU A 50 -8.02 -7.51 -13.40
CA GLU A 50 -6.64 -7.60 -12.93
C GLU A 50 -6.16 -9.05 -12.88
N SER A 51 -4.90 -9.28 -13.24
CA SER A 51 -4.30 -10.61 -13.32
C SER A 51 -2.89 -10.61 -12.74
N ASN A 52 -2.74 -11.16 -11.54
CA ASN A 52 -1.46 -11.37 -10.85
C ASN A 52 -1.31 -12.84 -10.42
N PRO A 53 -0.08 -13.28 -10.12
CA PRO A 53 0.12 -14.53 -9.40
C PRO A 53 -0.59 -14.47 -8.03
N GLY A 54 -1.40 -15.46 -7.69
CA GLY A 54 -2.06 -15.51 -6.38
C GLY A 54 -3.07 -14.37 -6.15
N TYR A 55 -3.11 -13.90 -4.90
CA TYR A 55 -3.94 -12.78 -4.46
C TYR A 55 -3.20 -11.42 -4.45
N TYR A 56 -2.02 -11.35 -5.08
CA TYR A 56 -1.26 -10.10 -5.18
C TYR A 56 -1.97 -9.06 -6.04
N THR A 57 -1.65 -7.79 -5.80
CA THR A 57 -2.11 -6.63 -6.58
C THR A 57 -0.91 -5.93 -7.21
N SER A 58 -1.16 -5.15 -8.26
CA SER A 58 -0.13 -4.36 -8.94
C SER A 58 -0.63 -2.93 -9.13
N SER A 59 0.24 -1.95 -8.91
CA SER A 59 -0.07 -0.52 -9.14
C SER A 59 -0.21 -0.15 -10.62
N THR A 60 0.18 -1.04 -11.54
CA THR A 60 0.05 -0.85 -12.99
C THR A 60 0.26 -2.18 -13.72
N TYR A 61 -0.34 -2.30 -14.90
CA TYR A 61 -0.15 -3.42 -15.82
C TYR A 61 0.49 -2.99 -17.13
N TYR A 62 0.94 -1.73 -17.20
CA TYR A 62 1.62 -1.13 -18.35
C TYR A 62 0.84 -1.31 -19.67
N GLY A 63 -0.49 -1.34 -19.59
CA GLY A 63 -1.45 -1.52 -20.69
C GLY A 63 -1.64 -2.97 -21.16
N SER A 64 -0.93 -3.94 -20.57
CA SER A 64 -0.95 -5.34 -21.03
C SER A 64 -2.30 -6.02 -20.89
N LEU A 65 -3.14 -5.54 -19.97
CA LEU A 65 -4.50 -6.04 -19.74
C LEU A 65 -5.58 -5.13 -20.34
N GLY A 66 -5.22 -4.11 -21.12
CA GLY A 66 -6.15 -3.11 -21.64
C GLY A 66 -6.63 -2.14 -20.57
N ASP A 67 -7.90 -1.73 -20.62
CA ASP A 67 -8.46 -0.77 -19.67
C ASP A 67 -8.85 -1.43 -18.36
N ILE A 68 -8.39 -0.88 -17.23
CA ILE A 68 -8.66 -1.38 -15.87
C ILE A 68 -9.38 -0.29 -15.10
N PHE A 69 -10.38 -0.70 -14.32
CA PHE A 69 -10.92 0.11 -13.25
C PHE A 69 -11.34 -0.82 -12.12
N THR A 70 -10.64 -0.75 -11.00
CA THR A 70 -10.89 -1.59 -9.83
C THR A 70 -11.13 -0.70 -8.62
N LEU A 71 -12.11 -1.09 -7.80
CA LEU A 71 -12.24 -0.61 -6.43
C LEU A 71 -12.06 -1.79 -5.47
N GLY A 72 -11.26 -1.58 -4.44
CA GLY A 72 -10.98 -2.52 -3.38
C GLY A 72 -11.40 -2.00 -2.01
N LEU A 73 -11.82 -2.93 -1.15
CA LEU A 73 -12.02 -2.74 0.28
C LEU A 73 -11.18 -3.81 0.99
N SER A 74 -10.26 -3.38 1.84
CA SER A 74 -9.50 -4.27 2.73
C SER A 74 -9.83 -3.97 4.19
N MET A 75 -9.76 -5.01 5.00
CA MET A 75 -9.98 -4.96 6.44
C MET A 75 -8.91 -5.79 7.14
N GLN A 76 -8.45 -5.34 8.30
CA GLN A 76 -7.59 -6.10 9.19
C GLN A 76 -8.04 -5.88 10.63
N SER A 77 -7.95 -6.91 11.46
CA SER A 77 -8.32 -6.83 12.87
C SER A 77 -7.51 -7.83 13.69
N GLN A 78 -7.04 -7.44 14.87
CA GLN A 78 -6.43 -8.32 15.85
C GLN A 78 -6.71 -7.80 17.26
N SER A 79 -7.32 -8.64 18.11
CA SER A 79 -7.44 -8.33 19.53
C SER A 79 -6.07 -8.36 20.20
N ASP A 80 -5.83 -7.43 21.12
CA ASP A 80 -4.53 -7.23 21.77
C ASP A 80 -3.37 -7.06 20.75
N GLY A 81 -3.66 -6.49 19.57
CA GLY A 81 -2.74 -6.37 18.44
C GLY A 81 -1.66 -5.27 18.58
N THR A 82 -1.74 -4.46 19.64
CA THR A 82 -0.91 -3.26 19.82
C THR A 82 -0.83 -2.88 21.30
N GLY A 83 0.16 -2.09 21.69
CA GLY A 83 0.37 -1.68 23.08
C GLY A 83 1.45 -2.51 23.81
N THR A 84 1.23 -2.78 25.10
CA THR A 84 2.18 -3.51 25.98
C THR A 84 1.48 -4.66 26.69
N ALA A 85 2.24 -5.53 27.36
CA ALA A 85 1.69 -6.70 28.07
C ALA A 85 0.69 -6.37 29.20
N THR A 86 0.67 -5.14 29.70
CA THR A 86 -0.28 -4.72 30.76
C THR A 86 -1.28 -3.67 30.28
N GLU A 87 -1.06 -3.11 29.09
CA GLU A 87 -1.87 -2.07 28.45
C GLU A 87 -2.03 -2.47 26.97
N ALA A 88 -2.65 -3.63 26.76
CA ALA A 88 -2.95 -4.13 25.43
C ALA A 88 -4.13 -3.35 24.83
N GLY A 89 -4.04 -3.07 23.55
CA GLY A 89 -5.09 -2.46 22.74
C GLY A 89 -5.38 -3.33 21.52
N ASP A 90 -6.61 -3.25 21.04
CA ASP A 90 -7.02 -3.90 19.80
C ASP A 90 -6.51 -3.09 18.59
N PHE A 91 -6.28 -3.79 17.48
CA PHE A 91 -5.96 -3.14 16.21
C PHE A 91 -7.04 -3.42 15.19
N ASP A 92 -7.54 -2.38 14.54
CA ASP A 92 -8.47 -2.45 13.41
C ASP A 92 -8.01 -1.53 12.28
N ALA A 93 -8.16 -1.99 11.03
CA ALA A 93 -7.89 -1.17 9.86
C ALA A 93 -8.93 -1.38 8.77
N ILE A 94 -9.34 -0.30 8.12
CA ILE A 94 -10.16 -0.30 6.91
C ILE A 94 -9.42 0.47 5.82
N ILE A 95 -9.33 -0.12 4.64
CA ILE A 95 -8.60 0.44 3.50
C ILE A 95 -9.51 0.42 2.28
N LEU A 96 -9.68 1.58 1.64
CA LEU A 96 -10.34 1.71 0.34
C LEU A 96 -9.28 2.04 -0.70
N ASP A 97 -9.19 1.21 -1.73
CA ASP A 97 -8.22 1.39 -2.82
C ASP A 97 -8.90 1.48 -4.19
N ALA A 98 -8.28 2.21 -5.10
CA ALA A 98 -8.74 2.35 -6.47
C ALA A 98 -7.56 2.29 -7.44
N LEU A 99 -7.72 1.53 -8.53
CA LEU A 99 -6.80 1.52 -9.65
C LEU A 99 -7.57 1.79 -10.94
N PHE A 100 -7.11 2.76 -11.72
CA PHE A 100 -7.59 3.05 -13.06
C PHE A 100 -6.40 3.04 -14.03
N GLU A 101 -6.50 2.23 -15.08
CA GLU A 101 -5.52 2.20 -16.16
C GLU A 101 -6.24 2.31 -17.50
N LYS A 102 -5.78 3.21 -18.37
CA LYS A 102 -6.38 3.46 -19.68
C LYS A 102 -5.33 3.35 -20.77
N VAL A 103 -5.58 2.47 -21.73
CA VAL A 103 -4.78 2.41 -22.96
C VAL A 103 -5.33 3.45 -23.94
N LEU A 104 -4.49 4.40 -24.32
CA LEU A 104 -4.84 5.51 -25.20
C LEU A 104 -4.73 5.10 -26.66
N GLY A 105 -5.31 5.90 -27.56
CA GLY A 105 -5.35 5.59 -29.00
C GLY A 105 -3.97 5.50 -29.67
N ASN A 106 -2.93 6.06 -29.06
CA ASN A 106 -1.53 5.95 -29.47
C ASN A 106 -0.76 4.83 -28.72
N ASN A 107 -1.46 3.97 -27.99
CA ASN A 107 -0.93 2.91 -27.13
C ASN A 107 -0.12 3.38 -25.90
N ASP A 108 -0.10 4.68 -25.61
CA ASP A 108 0.35 5.18 -24.31
C ASP A 108 -0.62 4.72 -23.22
N VAL A 109 -0.17 4.73 -21.97
CA VAL A 109 -0.96 4.25 -20.84
C VAL A 109 -1.03 5.31 -19.75
N LEU A 110 -2.24 5.75 -19.44
CA LEU A 110 -2.50 6.58 -18.25
C LEU A 110 -2.87 5.65 -17.10
N THR A 111 -2.16 5.76 -15.99
CA THR A 111 -2.47 5.06 -14.74
C THR A 111 -2.74 6.06 -13.64
N ILE A 112 -3.82 5.85 -12.91
CA ILE A 112 -4.19 6.59 -11.71
C ILE A 112 -4.49 5.57 -10.62
N GLU A 113 -3.86 5.72 -9.46
CA GLU A 113 -4.16 4.90 -8.29
C GLU A 113 -4.32 5.80 -7.05
N GLY A 114 -5.08 5.31 -6.08
CA GLY A 114 -5.21 5.98 -4.81
C GLY A 114 -5.71 5.02 -3.74
N GLU A 115 -5.46 5.41 -2.50
CA GLU A 115 -5.81 4.64 -1.32
C GLU A 115 -6.17 5.58 -0.18
N LEU A 116 -7.18 5.19 0.59
CA LEU A 116 -7.56 5.79 1.87
C LEU A 116 -7.51 4.68 2.93
N LYS A 117 -6.84 4.94 4.04
CA LYS A 117 -6.71 4.04 5.18
C LYS A 117 -7.21 4.75 6.42
N SER A 118 -7.96 4.02 7.23
CA SER A 118 -8.28 4.38 8.61
C SER A 118 -7.79 3.24 9.49
N MET A 119 -6.98 3.56 10.49
CA MET A 119 -6.36 2.60 11.40
C MET A 119 -6.64 3.05 12.83
N ASP A 120 -7.15 2.13 13.64
CA ASP A 120 -7.39 2.29 15.07
C ASP A 120 -6.49 1.31 15.82
N ALA A 121 -5.73 1.83 16.77
CA ALA A 121 -4.78 1.04 17.56
C ALA A 121 -5.10 1.03 19.07
N ASP A 122 -6.25 1.58 19.50
CA ASP A 122 -6.71 1.62 20.90
C ASP A 122 -5.61 1.82 21.96
N LEU A 123 -4.67 2.74 21.70
CA LEU A 123 -3.48 2.92 22.53
C LEU A 123 -3.76 3.85 23.71
N THR A 124 -3.54 3.37 24.93
CA THR A 124 -3.60 4.24 26.12
C THR A 124 -2.37 5.15 26.22
N ALA A 125 -2.52 6.27 26.94
CA ALA A 125 -1.39 7.16 27.24
C ALA A 125 -0.27 6.45 28.04
N ALA A 126 -0.62 5.42 28.83
CA ALA A 126 0.34 4.61 29.56
C ALA A 126 1.15 3.72 28.61
N ALA A 127 0.49 3.06 27.65
CA ALA A 127 1.16 2.27 26.61
C ALA A 127 2.12 3.14 25.78
N LEU A 128 1.67 4.32 25.32
CA LEU A 128 2.48 5.25 24.52
C LEU A 128 3.74 5.76 25.24
N ALA A 129 3.74 5.79 26.57
CA ALA A 129 4.88 6.21 27.37
C ALA A 129 5.87 5.07 27.68
N ASP A 130 5.48 3.82 27.40
CA ASP A 130 6.29 2.64 27.69
C ASP A 130 7.27 2.33 26.53
N PRO A 131 8.59 2.22 26.79
CA PRO A 131 9.58 1.92 25.75
C PRO A 131 9.44 0.52 25.14
N THR A 132 8.65 -0.38 25.74
CA THR A 132 8.39 -1.73 25.24
C THR A 132 7.16 -1.81 24.34
N CYS A 133 6.45 -0.69 24.13
CA CYS A 133 5.23 -0.66 23.33
C CYS A 133 5.48 -1.12 21.90
N PHE A 134 4.67 -2.08 21.45
CA PHE A 134 4.42 -2.31 20.03
C PHE A 134 3.31 -1.34 19.59
N CYS A 135 3.69 -0.09 19.38
CA CYS A 135 2.76 0.99 19.07
C CYS A 135 2.58 1.09 17.55
N LEU A 136 1.37 0.81 17.06
CA LEU A 136 0.99 1.03 15.68
C LEU A 136 0.54 2.49 15.45
N PHE A 137 0.43 2.86 14.18
CA PHE A 137 -0.14 4.14 13.78
C PHE A 137 -1.65 4.13 14.03
N ASP A 138 -2.15 5.26 14.51
CA ASP A 138 -3.55 5.50 14.85
C ASP A 138 -3.99 6.81 14.17
N GLY A 139 -5.02 6.72 13.33
CA GLY A 139 -5.54 7.80 12.50
C GLY A 139 -5.73 7.42 11.02
N ASP A 140 -5.74 8.43 10.17
CA ASP A 140 -6.03 8.29 8.74
C ASP A 140 -4.77 8.51 7.87
N SER A 141 -4.69 7.78 6.76
CA SER A 141 -3.60 7.93 5.77
C SER A 141 -4.14 7.78 4.37
N SER A 142 -3.57 8.51 3.42
CA SER A 142 -3.93 8.39 2.02
C SER A 142 -2.76 8.58 1.09
N PHE A 143 -2.87 8.03 -0.11
CA PHE A 143 -2.04 8.46 -1.22
C PHE A 143 -2.83 8.55 -2.51
N PHE A 144 -2.27 9.32 -3.45
CA PHE A 144 -2.69 9.38 -4.83
C PHE A 144 -1.45 9.30 -5.72
N THR A 145 -1.54 8.59 -6.84
CA THR A 145 -0.49 8.54 -7.87
C THR A 145 -1.08 8.67 -9.26
N ALA A 146 -0.43 9.46 -10.11
CA ALA A 146 -0.71 9.54 -11.53
C ALA A 146 0.58 9.26 -12.31
N ALA A 147 0.51 8.37 -13.29
CA ALA A 147 1.62 7.97 -14.13
C ALA A 147 1.22 7.91 -15.60
N TYR A 148 2.15 8.25 -16.49
CA TYR A 148 1.90 8.24 -17.94
C TYR A 148 3.02 7.47 -18.64
N LEU A 149 2.74 6.28 -19.14
CA LEU A 149 3.69 5.46 -19.87
C LEU A 149 3.68 5.83 -21.35
N ILE A 150 4.81 6.33 -21.83
CA ILE A 150 5.02 6.67 -23.24
C ILE A 150 5.42 5.40 -23.98
N ASN A 151 4.62 4.99 -24.96
CA ASN A 151 4.86 3.79 -25.74
C ASN A 151 5.63 4.14 -27.02
N THR A 152 6.93 3.85 -27.00
CA THR A 152 7.83 4.08 -28.12
C THR A 152 8.16 2.77 -28.81
N THR A 153 7.88 2.66 -30.11
CA THR A 153 8.11 1.42 -30.89
C THR A 153 9.58 1.11 -31.12
N ASP A 154 10.46 2.10 -31.02
CA ASP A 154 11.87 2.01 -31.45
C ASP A 154 12.87 2.05 -30.29
N SER A 155 12.44 1.76 -29.05
CA SER A 155 13.30 1.80 -27.86
C SER A 155 13.38 0.45 -27.15
N PHE A 156 14.49 0.25 -26.42
CA PHE A 156 14.70 -0.93 -25.57
C PHE A 156 13.80 -0.95 -24.32
N GLY A 157 13.14 0.16 -23.99
CA GLY A 157 12.28 0.32 -22.83
C GLY A 157 11.45 1.60 -22.94
N ARG A 158 10.45 1.74 -22.08
CA ARG A 158 9.44 2.81 -22.11
C ARG A 158 9.62 3.76 -20.93
N TRP A 159 9.43 5.05 -21.17
CA TRP A 159 9.50 6.07 -20.12
C TRP A 159 8.14 6.25 -19.46
N GLN A 160 8.12 6.37 -18.14
CA GLN A 160 6.92 6.64 -17.36
C GLN A 160 7.19 7.70 -16.29
N PRO A 161 7.01 9.00 -16.61
CA PRO A 161 6.90 10.02 -15.58
C PRO A 161 5.70 9.74 -14.67
N TYR A 162 5.85 10.09 -13.39
CA TYR A 162 4.78 10.00 -12.42
C TYR A 162 4.89 11.07 -11.32
N LEU A 163 3.78 11.28 -10.63
CA LEU A 163 3.64 12.07 -9.42
C LEU A 163 2.93 11.20 -8.39
N ARG A 164 3.39 11.20 -7.14
CA ARG A 164 2.69 10.67 -5.98
C ARG A 164 2.58 11.76 -4.91
N TYR A 165 1.42 11.80 -4.26
CA TYR A 165 1.19 12.58 -3.05
C TYR A 165 0.72 11.64 -1.96
N THR A 166 1.28 11.77 -0.77
CA THR A 166 0.92 10.99 0.42
C THR A 166 0.57 11.97 1.53
N ASN A 167 -0.48 11.67 2.28
CA ASN A 167 -0.90 12.44 3.45
C ASN A 167 -1.18 11.49 4.62
N THR A 168 -0.86 11.92 5.82
CA THR A 168 -1.04 11.16 7.06
C THR A 168 -1.54 12.08 8.16
N GLU A 169 -2.68 11.74 8.75
CA GLU A 169 -3.40 12.50 9.77
C GLU A 169 -3.52 11.62 11.02
N PRO A 170 -2.52 11.61 11.91
CA PRO A 170 -2.61 10.85 13.15
C PRO A 170 -3.65 11.46 14.10
N ASP A 171 -4.38 10.62 14.82
CA ASP A 171 -5.34 11.05 15.85
C ASP A 171 -4.67 11.88 16.96
N SER A 172 -3.40 11.59 17.21
CA SER A 172 -2.53 12.35 18.10
C SER A 172 -1.23 12.74 17.42
N GLY A 173 -1.03 14.04 17.21
CA GLY A 173 0.19 14.59 16.65
C GLY A 173 -0.08 15.71 15.67
N LEU A 174 0.83 15.87 14.71
CA LEU A 174 0.68 16.77 13.59
C LEU A 174 0.56 15.93 12.32
N ASP A 175 -0.32 16.35 11.42
CA ASP A 175 -0.47 15.80 10.07
C ASP A 175 0.86 15.85 9.32
N SER A 176 1.07 15.05 8.30
CA SER A 176 2.29 15.11 7.49
C SER A 176 2.02 14.73 6.05
N ASP A 177 2.85 15.25 5.16
CA ASP A 177 2.70 15.01 3.73
C ASP A 177 4.04 14.74 3.04
N LEU A 178 3.94 14.09 1.88
CA LEU A 178 5.09 13.82 1.02
C LEU A 178 4.66 13.89 -0.44
N THR A 179 5.33 14.75 -1.20
CA THR A 179 5.23 14.80 -2.64
C THR A 179 6.43 14.10 -3.25
N GLU A 180 6.20 13.22 -4.22
CA GLU A 180 7.22 12.52 -4.99
C GLU A 180 6.97 12.73 -6.48
N ILE A 181 7.99 13.19 -7.20
CA ILE A 181 7.97 13.31 -8.67
C ILE A 181 9.09 12.44 -9.19
N GLY A 182 8.78 11.54 -10.12
CA GLY A 182 9.77 10.61 -10.61
C GLY A 182 9.60 10.21 -12.07
N LEU A 183 10.60 9.48 -12.54
CA LEU A 183 10.68 8.95 -13.88
C LEU A 183 11.12 7.49 -13.81
N ASN A 184 10.26 6.60 -14.28
CA ASN A 184 10.61 5.20 -14.48
C ASN A 184 11.09 4.97 -15.91
N TYR A 185 12.06 4.08 -16.07
CA TYR A 185 12.41 3.46 -17.34
C TYR A 185 12.08 1.97 -17.26
N ILE A 186 11.02 1.56 -17.96
CA ILE A 186 10.44 0.21 -17.91
C ILE A 186 10.97 -0.59 -19.09
N ILE A 187 11.80 -1.60 -18.83
CA ILE A 187 12.43 -2.42 -19.87
C ILE A 187 11.64 -3.71 -20.07
N ASP A 188 11.40 -4.44 -18.97
CA ASP A 188 10.60 -5.66 -18.97
C ASP A 188 9.60 -5.62 -17.81
N SER A 189 8.51 -4.89 -18.00
CA SER A 189 7.39 -4.80 -17.05
C SER A 189 7.88 -4.65 -15.59
N HIS A 190 7.43 -5.53 -14.70
CA HIS A 190 7.86 -5.59 -13.30
C HIS A 190 9.18 -6.36 -13.08
N ASN A 191 9.77 -6.97 -14.10
CA ASN A 191 11.01 -7.72 -13.96
C ASN A 191 12.25 -6.82 -14.06
N LEU A 192 12.23 -5.80 -14.92
CA LEU A 192 13.39 -4.93 -15.13
C LEU A 192 12.97 -3.47 -15.31
N ARG A 193 13.29 -2.64 -14.31
CA ARG A 193 13.02 -1.20 -14.31
C ARG A 193 14.08 -0.39 -13.57
N LEU A 194 14.26 0.84 -14.03
CA LEU A 194 15.03 1.87 -13.34
C LEU A 194 14.08 2.98 -12.88
N ASN A 195 14.37 3.61 -11.76
CA ASN A 195 13.62 4.74 -11.23
C ASN A 195 14.60 5.82 -10.78
N ILE A 196 14.26 7.07 -11.08
CA ILE A 196 14.82 8.25 -10.40
C ILE A 196 13.65 9.08 -9.90
N ASN A 197 13.71 9.52 -8.65
CA ASN A 197 12.67 10.38 -8.08
C ASN A 197 13.27 11.43 -7.16
N TRP A 198 12.57 12.55 -7.10
CA TRP A 198 12.74 13.58 -6.09
C TRP A 198 11.53 13.57 -5.17
N SER A 199 11.77 13.68 -3.87
CA SER A 199 10.73 13.71 -2.85
C SER A 199 10.91 14.93 -1.94
N SER A 200 9.82 15.48 -1.43
CA SER A 200 9.82 16.61 -0.49
C SER A 200 8.61 16.54 0.43
N GLY A 201 8.83 16.83 1.70
CA GLY A 201 7.81 16.78 2.73
C GLY A 201 8.35 16.19 4.03
N ASP A 202 7.43 15.97 4.96
CA ASP A 202 7.69 15.60 6.35
C ASP A 202 7.01 14.28 6.78
N ALA A 203 6.35 13.57 5.86
CA ALA A 203 5.80 12.25 6.16
C ALA A 203 6.92 11.23 6.46
N SER A 204 6.65 10.33 7.41
CA SER A 204 7.60 9.29 7.82
C SER A 204 6.98 7.90 7.81
N LEU A 205 7.82 6.87 7.81
CA LEU A 205 7.40 5.47 7.88
C LEU A 205 6.62 5.11 9.15
N SER A 206 6.74 5.92 10.21
CA SER A 206 6.01 5.72 11.47
C SER A 206 4.60 6.31 11.49
N GLY A 207 4.22 7.02 10.41
CA GLY A 207 3.00 7.82 10.36
C GLY A 207 3.00 9.10 11.20
N LYS A 208 4.06 9.34 11.99
CA LYS A 208 4.28 10.61 12.69
C LYS A 208 5.02 11.60 11.79
N ARG A 209 4.69 12.89 11.91
CA ARG A 209 5.45 13.97 11.25
C ARG A 209 6.93 13.91 11.63
N GLY A 210 7.78 13.78 10.63
CA GLY A 210 9.23 13.90 10.71
C GLY A 210 9.72 15.33 10.45
N PRO A 211 11.04 15.52 10.31
CA PRO A 211 11.56 16.76 9.73
C PRO A 211 11.20 16.86 8.24
N ASP A 212 10.99 18.08 7.77
CA ASP A 212 10.83 18.37 6.33
C ASP A 212 12.16 18.14 5.60
N ILE A 213 12.17 17.22 4.62
CA ILE A 213 13.37 16.75 3.93
C ILE A 213 13.12 16.68 2.42
N ASP A 214 14.02 17.29 1.66
CA ASP A 214 14.17 17.03 0.23
C ASP A 214 15.13 15.86 -0.01
N GLY A 215 14.72 14.91 -0.85
CA GLY A 215 15.47 13.70 -1.18
C GLY A 215 15.58 13.48 -2.69
N LEU A 216 16.69 12.92 -3.14
CA LEU A 216 16.85 12.35 -4.48
C LEU A 216 17.17 10.87 -4.33
N SER A 217 16.36 10.01 -4.95
CA SER A 217 16.52 8.56 -4.91
C SER A 217 16.71 8.00 -6.32
N ILE A 218 17.57 6.99 -6.43
CA ILE A 218 17.78 6.21 -7.65
C ILE A 218 17.58 4.75 -7.28
N GLY A 219 16.64 4.09 -7.97
CA GLY A 219 16.30 2.69 -7.77
C GLY A 219 16.53 1.87 -9.04
N PHE A 220 16.88 0.61 -8.87
CA PHE A 220 16.84 -0.39 -9.94
C PHE A 220 16.19 -1.66 -9.40
N GLN A 221 15.43 -2.33 -10.24
CA GLN A 221 14.78 -3.60 -9.93
C GLN A 221 15.10 -4.61 -11.02
N ILE A 222 15.51 -5.80 -10.57
CA ILE A 222 15.77 -6.97 -11.41
C ILE A 222 15.11 -8.16 -10.72
N GLN A 223 14.22 -8.83 -11.43
CA GLN A 223 13.62 -10.10 -11.03
C GLN A 223 13.91 -11.13 -12.13
N LEU A 224 14.50 -12.27 -11.73
CA LEU A 224 14.91 -13.36 -12.61
C LEU A 224 13.88 -14.50 -12.59
#